data_AF-A0A838NY43-F1
#
_entry.id   AF-A0A838NY43-F1
#
_cell.length_a   1.000
_cell.length_b   1.000
_cell.length_c   1.000
_cell.angle_alpha   90.00
_cell.angle_beta   90.00
_cell.angle_gamma   90.00
#
_symmetry.space_group_name_H-M   'P 1'
#
loop_
_entity.id
_entity.type
_entity.pdbx_description
1 polymer ?
#
loop_
_entity_poly.entity_id
_entity_poly.type
_entity_poly.pdbx_seq_one_letter_code
_entity_poly.pdbx_strand_id
1 'polypeptide(L)'
;MQLPPESSEQRSEMLDPHRREERDRAATEIAGRLMQMGVDANSDEDTALLADLLSAVERFEAAVANQGGDLMVNTPTSTDPQDPKFVVPARTADTTLDEYIGRVNEAAERLENEA
;
A
#
# COMPACT_ATOMS: atom_id res chain seq x y z
N MET A 1 6.78 37.82 -30.03
CA MET A 1 5.90 36.64 -29.89
C MET A 1 6.39 35.88 -28.66
N GLN A 2 5.69 35.97 -27.53
CA GLN A 2 6.02 35.24 -26.31
C GLN A 2 5.42 33.84 -26.43
N LEU A 3 6.28 32.82 -26.51
CA LEU A 3 5.88 31.42 -26.36
C LEU A 3 5.43 31.22 -24.90
N PRO A 4 4.29 30.55 -24.63
CA PRO A 4 3.92 30.22 -23.27
C PRO A 4 5.00 29.30 -22.68
N PRO A 5 5.28 29.37 -21.36
CA PRO A 5 6.11 28.37 -20.71
C PRO A 5 5.33 27.06 -20.74
N GLU A 6 5.57 26.22 -21.75
CA GLU A 6 5.27 24.81 -21.63
C GLU A 6 6.01 24.32 -20.39
N SER A 7 5.25 23.96 -19.36
CA SER A 7 5.76 23.67 -18.02
C SER A 7 6.93 22.70 -18.12
N SER A 8 8.03 23.02 -17.45
CA SER A 8 9.26 22.23 -17.42
C SER A 8 9.04 20.74 -17.13
N GLU A 9 7.95 20.41 -16.44
CA GLU A 9 7.49 19.06 -16.14
C GLU A 9 7.09 18.26 -17.40
N GLN A 10 6.37 18.87 -18.35
CA GLN A 10 5.96 18.21 -19.60
C GLN A 10 7.14 17.93 -20.54
N ARG A 11 8.20 18.75 -20.47
CA ARG A 11 9.45 18.49 -21.21
C ARG A 11 10.29 17.41 -20.56
N SER A 12 10.28 17.33 -19.22
CA SER A 12 11.03 16.31 -18.48
C SER A 12 10.45 14.90 -18.69
N GLU A 13 9.14 14.76 -18.91
CA GLU A 13 8.49 13.48 -19.25
C GLU A 13 8.83 12.96 -20.65
N MET A 14 9.08 13.84 -21.63
CA MET A 14 9.46 13.44 -22.99
C MET A 14 10.94 13.03 -23.13
N LEU A 15 11.79 13.33 -22.14
CA LEU A 15 13.25 13.17 -22.23
C LEU A 15 13.79 11.89 -21.57
N ASP A 16 13.03 11.21 -20.72
CA ASP A 16 13.49 10.01 -19.99
C ASP A 16 12.43 8.88 -20.00
N PRO A 17 12.24 8.18 -21.13
CA PRO A 17 11.39 6.98 -21.17
C PRO A 17 11.81 5.93 -20.13
N HIS A 18 13.11 5.86 -19.82
CA HIS A 18 13.65 4.98 -18.78
C HIS A 18 13.07 5.26 -17.38
N ARG A 19 12.83 6.53 -17.03
CA ARG A 19 12.24 6.89 -15.72
C ARG A 19 10.81 6.39 -15.58
N ARG A 20 10.05 6.37 -16.68
CA ARG A 20 8.69 5.81 -16.69
C ARG A 20 8.71 4.29 -16.56
N GLU A 21 9.57 3.63 -17.33
CA GLU A 21 9.76 2.17 -17.24
C GLU A 21 10.23 1.71 -15.84
N GLU A 22 11.08 2.49 -15.18
CA GLU A 22 11.51 2.22 -13.81
C GLU A 22 10.37 2.35 -12.79
N ARG A 23 9.49 3.35 -12.94
CA ARG A 23 8.30 3.51 -12.08
C ARG A 23 7.28 2.40 -12.28
N ASP A 24 6.99 2.04 -13.53
CA ASP A 24 6.05 0.96 -13.85
C ASP A 24 6.55 -0.39 -13.29
N ARG A 25 7.86 -0.63 -13.38
CA ARG A 25 8.49 -1.81 -12.76
C ARG A 25 8.36 -1.80 -11.24
N ALA A 26 8.64 -0.67 -10.59
CA ALA A 26 8.51 -0.53 -9.14
C ALA A 26 7.05 -0.74 -8.68
N ALA A 27 6.07 -0.16 -9.37
CA ALA A 27 4.65 -0.35 -9.09
C ALA A 27 4.26 -1.83 -9.18
N THR A 28 4.72 -2.52 -10.22
CA THR A 28 4.48 -3.96 -10.41
C THR A 28 5.07 -4.80 -9.28
N GLU A 29 6.29 -4.49 -8.85
CA GLU A 29 6.95 -5.21 -7.76
C GLU A 29 6.23 -4.99 -6.42
N ILE A 30 5.85 -3.75 -6.11
CA ILE A 30 5.16 -3.41 -4.86
C ILE A 30 3.75 -4.03 -4.83
N ALA A 31 2.97 -3.88 -5.91
CA ALA A 31 1.65 -4.49 -6.02
C ALA A 31 1.75 -6.03 -5.92
N GLY A 32 2.75 -6.63 -6.57
CA GLY A 32 3.02 -8.06 -6.47
C GLY A 32 3.30 -8.52 -5.04
N ARG A 33 4.00 -7.71 -4.24
CA ARG A 33 4.25 -8.00 -2.83
C ARG A 33 2.98 -7.87 -1.98
N LEU A 34 2.19 -6.82 -2.18
CA LEU A 34 0.90 -6.62 -1.50
C LEU A 34 -0.07 -7.78 -1.77
N MET A 35 -0.19 -8.20 -3.03
CA MET A 35 -1.01 -9.36 -3.41
C MET A 35 -0.55 -10.66 -2.74
N GLN A 36 0.76 -10.89 -2.62
CA GLN A 36 1.29 -12.07 -1.90
C GLN A 36 0.93 -12.07 -0.40
N MET A 37 0.73 -10.90 0.19
CA MET A 37 0.25 -10.73 1.56
C MET A 37 -1.27 -10.81 1.68
N GLY A 38 -1.99 -11.04 0.56
CA GLY A 38 -3.45 -11.08 0.53
C GLY A 38 -4.11 -9.70 0.52
N VAL A 39 -3.34 -8.64 0.24
CA VAL A 39 -3.84 -7.26 0.12
C VAL A 39 -4.15 -6.95 -1.35
N ASP A 40 -5.37 -6.47 -1.60
CA ASP A 40 -5.84 -6.11 -2.94
C ASP A 40 -5.21 -4.79 -3.42
N ALA A 41 -4.26 -4.91 -4.35
CA ALA A 41 -3.52 -3.79 -4.94
C ALA A 41 -3.22 -4.08 -6.42
N ASN A 42 -3.30 -3.06 -7.27
CA ASN A 42 -3.00 -3.17 -8.70
C ASN A 42 -1.77 -2.34 -9.06
N SER A 43 -0.92 -2.85 -9.96
CA SER A 43 0.23 -2.15 -10.53
C SER A 43 -0.12 -0.92 -11.35
N ASP A 44 -1.37 -0.78 -11.79
CA ASP A 44 -1.88 0.42 -12.48
C ASP A 44 -2.13 1.60 -11.51
N GLU A 45 -2.06 1.35 -10.19
CA GLU A 45 -2.21 2.39 -9.17
C GLU A 45 -0.94 3.24 -9.02
N ASP A 46 -1.09 4.40 -8.40
CA ASP A 46 0.04 5.31 -8.17
C ASP A 46 1.14 4.63 -7.34
N THR A 47 2.39 4.70 -7.83
CA THR A 47 3.53 4.00 -7.22
C THR A 47 3.83 4.51 -5.80
N ALA A 48 3.63 5.80 -5.53
CA ALA A 48 3.85 6.34 -4.19
C ALA A 48 2.78 5.83 -3.23
N LEU A 49 1.51 5.82 -3.64
CA LEU A 49 0.43 5.26 -2.82
C LEU A 49 0.62 3.75 -2.58
N LEU A 50 1.11 2.99 -3.57
CA LEU A 50 1.44 1.58 -3.36
C LEU A 50 2.56 1.39 -2.32
N ALA A 51 3.59 2.25 -2.35
CA ALA A 51 4.67 2.23 -1.36
C ALA A 51 4.18 2.63 0.05
N ASP A 52 3.29 3.60 0.13
CA ASP A 52 2.67 4.03 1.39
C ASP A 52 1.77 2.94 1.96
N LEU A 53 1.02 2.23 1.11
CA LEU A 53 0.22 1.07 1.53
C LEU A 53 1.09 -0.07 2.05
N LEU A 54 2.19 -0.39 1.36
CA LEU A 54 3.15 -1.39 1.85
C LEU A 54 3.67 -1.02 3.23
N SER A 55 4.05 0.25 3.43
CA SER A 55 4.53 0.75 4.72
C SER A 55 3.45 0.67 5.81
N ALA A 56 2.19 0.98 5.49
CA ALA A 56 1.08 0.88 6.42
C ALA A 56 0.81 -0.58 6.84
N VAL A 57 0.88 -1.52 5.90
CA VAL A 57 0.72 -2.96 6.18
C VAL A 57 1.87 -3.46 7.06
N GLU A 58 3.12 -3.12 6.74
CA GLU A 58 4.28 -3.50 7.55
C GLU A 58 4.19 -2.95 8.99
N ARG A 59 3.68 -1.72 9.16
CA ARG A 59 3.41 -1.15 10.49
C ARG A 59 2.34 -1.95 11.24
N PHE A 60 1.24 -2.27 10.58
CA PHE A 60 0.18 -3.09 11.18
C PHE A 60 0.70 -4.45 11.64
N GLU A 61 1.45 -5.15 10.79
CA GLU A 61 2.05 -6.45 11.12
C GLU A 61 3.00 -6.35 12.32
N ALA A 62 3.80 -5.28 12.41
CA ALA A 62 4.65 -5.03 13.57
C ALA A 62 3.83 -4.82 14.86
N ALA A 63 2.71 -4.09 14.78
CA ALA A 63 1.80 -3.89 15.91
C ALA A 63 1.15 -5.21 16.37
N VAL A 64 0.73 -6.06 15.43
CA VAL A 64 0.23 -7.42 15.71
C VAL A 64 1.28 -8.25 16.43
N ALA A 65 2.52 -8.28 15.91
CA ALA A 65 3.62 -9.03 16.51
C ALA A 65 3.95 -8.54 17.93
N ASN A 66 3.89 -7.22 18.17
CA ASN A 66 4.11 -6.64 19.50
C ASN A 66 3.02 -7.06 20.52
N GLN A 67 1.79 -7.27 20.07
CA GLN A 67 0.73 -7.84 20.90
C GLN A 67 0.83 -9.38 21.07
N GLY A 68 1.81 -10.03 20.42
CA GLY A 68 1.96 -11.48 20.43
C GLY A 68 1.02 -12.21 19.47
N GLY A 69 0.44 -11.52 18.49
CA GLY A 69 -0.38 -12.13 17.45
C GLY A 69 0.48 -12.92 16.43
N ASP A 70 -0.05 -14.04 15.96
CA ASP A 70 0.61 -14.88 14.96
C ASP A 70 0.27 -14.40 13.53
N LEU A 71 1.25 -13.85 12.82
CA LEU A 71 1.08 -13.36 11.45
C LEU A 71 0.84 -14.48 10.43
N MET A 72 1.19 -15.73 10.73
CA MET A 72 0.87 -16.87 9.86
C MET A 72 -0.60 -17.29 9.96
N VAL A 73 -1.23 -17.06 11.12
CA VAL A 73 -2.64 -17.40 11.35
C VAL A 73 -3.56 -16.23 11.05
N ASN A 74 -3.15 -15.00 11.40
CA ASN A 74 -3.94 -13.79 11.21
C ASN A 74 -3.69 -13.14 9.83
N THR A 75 -3.74 -13.95 8.78
CA THR A 75 -3.59 -13.46 7.40
C THR A 75 -4.94 -12.97 6.85
N PRO A 76 -4.93 -12.02 5.88
CA PRO A 76 -6.17 -11.56 5.22
C PRO A 76 -6.97 -12.66 4.53
N THR A 77 -6.29 -13.74 4.15
CA THR A 77 -6.89 -14.91 3.49
C THR A 77 -7.27 -16.02 4.48
N SER A 78 -6.99 -15.85 5.77
CA SER A 78 -7.30 -16.87 6.78
C SER A 78 -8.81 -16.98 6.98
N THR A 79 -9.31 -18.21 7.03
CA THR A 79 -10.73 -18.48 7.33
C THR A 79 -11.02 -18.58 8.82
N ASP A 80 -9.97 -18.70 9.65
CA ASP A 80 -10.07 -18.87 11.10
C ASP A 80 -8.91 -18.13 11.81
N PRO A 81 -8.89 -16.79 11.76
CA PRO A 81 -7.90 -16.00 12.49
C PRO A 81 -8.09 -16.13 14.00
N GLN A 82 -7.01 -15.97 14.77
CA GLN A 82 -7.07 -16.03 16.24
C GLN A 82 -7.92 -14.88 16.79
N ASP A 83 -7.71 -13.68 16.24
CA ASP A 83 -8.49 -12.50 16.55
C ASP A 83 -8.65 -11.66 15.26
N PRO A 84 -9.87 -11.31 14.85
CA PRO A 84 -10.11 -10.43 13.70
C PRO A 84 -9.35 -9.09 13.76
N LYS A 85 -9.03 -8.57 14.96
CA LYS A 85 -8.26 -7.31 15.09
C LYS A 85 -6.81 -7.43 14.61
N PHE A 86 -6.28 -8.65 14.52
CA PHE A 86 -4.93 -8.94 14.04
C PHE A 86 -4.86 -9.20 12.53
N VAL A 87 -6.00 -9.13 11.84
CA VAL A 87 -6.08 -9.29 10.39
C VAL A 87 -6.08 -7.91 9.74
N VAL A 88 -5.28 -7.72 8.68
CA VAL A 88 -5.29 -6.48 7.90
C VAL A 88 -6.72 -6.23 7.39
N PRO A 89 -7.29 -5.03 7.57
CA PRO A 89 -8.63 -4.71 7.07
C PRO A 89 -8.77 -5.02 5.58
N ALA A 90 -9.90 -5.59 5.16
CA ALA A 90 -10.13 -5.82 3.73
C ALA A 90 -10.39 -4.50 2.99
N ARG A 91 -9.87 -4.40 1.76
CA ARG A 91 -10.21 -3.34 0.82
C ARG A 91 -11.56 -3.63 0.17
N THR A 92 -12.41 -2.62 0.07
CA THR A 92 -13.69 -2.69 -0.66
C THR A 92 -13.54 -2.05 -2.04
N ALA A 93 -14.30 -2.52 -3.04
CA ALA A 93 -14.17 -2.08 -4.43
C ALA A 93 -14.36 -0.57 -4.64
N ASP A 94 -15.16 0.08 -3.79
CA ASP A 94 -15.45 1.51 -3.86
C ASP A 94 -14.42 2.39 -3.12
N THR A 95 -13.39 1.79 -2.51
CA THR A 95 -12.43 2.51 -1.65
C THR A 95 -11.17 2.86 -2.43
N THR A 96 -10.84 4.15 -2.41
CA THR A 96 -9.58 4.65 -2.98
C THR A 96 -8.38 4.13 -2.19
N LEU A 97 -7.21 4.11 -2.82
CA LEU A 97 -6.00 3.59 -2.17
C LEU A 97 -5.64 4.42 -0.93
N ASP A 98 -5.80 5.74 -0.99
CA ASP A 98 -5.57 6.66 0.14
C ASP A 98 -6.49 6.39 1.35
N GLU A 99 -7.80 6.25 1.11
CA GLU A 99 -8.75 5.88 2.16
C GLU A 99 -8.42 4.52 2.78
N TYR A 100 -7.98 3.57 1.95
CA TYR A 100 -7.59 2.25 2.41
C TYR A 100 -6.31 2.30 3.26
N ILE A 101 -5.30 3.06 2.85
CA ILE A 101 -4.08 3.33 3.63
C ILE A 101 -4.44 3.92 4.99
N GLY A 102 -5.35 4.91 5.02
CA GLY A 102 -5.86 5.49 6.26
C GLY A 102 -6.44 4.44 7.20
N ARG A 103 -7.31 3.55 6.68
CA ARG A 103 -7.93 2.47 7.47
C ARG A 103 -6.91 1.48 8.04
N VAL A 104 -5.87 1.12 7.28
CA VAL A 104 -4.81 0.23 7.76
C VAL A 104 -4.00 0.91 8.86
N ASN A 105 -3.64 2.18 8.68
CA ASN A 105 -2.92 2.95 9.70
C ASN A 105 -3.73 3.11 11.00
N GLU A 106 -5.03 3.41 10.90
CA GLU A 106 -5.92 3.48 12.07
C GLU A 106 -6.01 2.12 12.79
N ALA A 107 -5.95 1.02 12.05
CA ALA A 107 -5.92 -0.32 12.64
C ALA A 107 -4.61 -0.59 13.37
N ALA A 108 -3.47 -0.19 12.79
CA ALA A 108 -2.16 -0.30 13.44
C ALA A 108 -2.10 0.54 14.72
N GLU A 109 -2.56 1.79 14.65
CA GLU A 109 -2.59 2.71 15.80
C GLU A 109 -3.46 2.16 16.94
N ARG A 110 -4.62 1.57 16.63
CA ARG A 110 -5.46 0.91 17.64
C ARG A 110 -4.71 -0.22 18.35
N LEU A 111 -3.96 -1.03 17.61
CA LEU A 111 -3.16 -2.10 18.20
C LEU A 111 -2.00 -1.55 19.05
N GLU A 112 -1.33 -0.50 18.58
CA GLU A 112 -0.24 0.13 19.33
C GLU A 112 -0.70 0.75 20.64
N ASN A 113 -1.92 1.30 20.68
CA ASN A 113 -2.50 1.90 21.88
C ASN A 113 -3.05 0.88 22.90
N GLU A 114 -3.22 -0.38 22.49
CA GLU A 114 -3.66 -1.48 23.35
C GLU A 114 -2.51 -2.29 23.97
N ALA A 115 -1.28 -2.06 23.52
CA ALA A 115 -0.07 -2.75 23.97
C ALA A 115 0.51 -2.15 25.26
#